data_AF-A0A521A2E0-F1
#
_entry.id   AF-A0A521A2E0-F1
#
_cell.length_a   1.000
_cell.length_b   1.000
_cell.length_c   1.000
_cell.angle_alpha   90.00
_cell.angle_beta   90.00
_cell.angle_gamma   90.00
#
_symmetry.space_group_name_H-M   'P 1'
#
loop_
_entity.id
_entity.type
_entity.pdbx_description
1 polymer ?
#
loop_
_entity_poly.entity_id
_entity_poly.type
_entity_poly.pdbx_seq_one_letter_code
_entity_poly.pdbx_strand_id
1 'polypeptide(L)' 'MPTTKVAVFSTKPYDQEYFERYASREDLHFTYFDSPLNKDTANLASGFEVICVFVNDTVDRETIDLLAAHG' A
#
# COMPACT_ATOMS: atom_id res chain seq x y z
N MET A 1 16.20 -1.22 -14.17
CA MET A 1 15.96 -0.40 -12.97
C MET A 1 15.26 -1.30 -11.95
N PRO A 2 15.48 -1.14 -10.64
CA PRO A 2 14.68 -1.88 -9.65
C PRO A 2 13.22 -1.43 -9.74
N THR A 3 12.29 -2.38 -9.72
CA THR A 3 10.85 -2.10 -9.71
C THR A 3 10.41 -1.76 -8.30
N THR A 4 9.87 -0.56 -8.08
CA THR A 4 9.40 -0.12 -6.77
C THR A 4 8.09 -0.80 -6.43
N LYS A 5 8.05 -1.53 -5.31
CA LYS A 5 6.83 -2.22 -4.85
C LYS A 5 5.95 -1.29 -4.03
N VAL A 6 4.70 -1.17 -4.45
CA VAL A 6 3.69 -0.32 -3.80
C VAL A 6 2.57 -1.19 -3.24
N ALA A 7 2.35 -1.13 -1.92
CA ALA A 7 1.19 -1.73 -1.26
C ALA A 7 0.05 -0.70 -1.23
N VAL A 8 -1.14 -1.06 -1.71
CA VAL A 8 -2.32 -0.19 -1.68
C VAL A 8 -3.39 -0.85 -0.81
N PHE A 9 -3.76 -0.22 0.30
CA PHE A 9 -4.75 -0.73 1.25
C PHE A 9 -6.15 -0.19 0.98
N SER A 10 -7.18 -0.80 1.57
CA SER A 10 -8.58 -0.37 1.42
C SER A 10 -9.05 -0.26 -0.04
N THR A 11 -8.45 -1.06 -0.93
CA THR A 11 -8.68 -0.93 -2.38
C THR A 11 -10.03 -1.47 -2.80
N LYS A 12 -10.66 -0.79 -3.75
CA LYS A 12 -11.84 -1.30 -4.47
C LYS A 12 -11.51 -1.56 -5.93
N PRO A 13 -12.33 -2.34 -6.66
CA PRO A 13 -12.05 -2.68 -8.06
C PRO A 13 -11.86 -1.47 -8.97
N TYR A 14 -12.54 -0.36 -8.70
CA TYR A 14 -12.34 0.87 -9.46
C TYR A 14 -10.96 1.47 -9.22
N ASP A 15 -10.43 1.45 -7.99
CA ASP A 15 -9.11 1.98 -7.69
C ASP A 15 -8.04 1.23 -8.49
N GLN A 16 -8.14 -0.10 -8.55
CA GLN A 16 -7.23 -0.96 -9.32
C GLN A 16 -7.24 -0.61 -10.81
N GLU A 17 -8.41 -0.45 -11.42
CA GLU A 17 -8.52 -0.06 -12.84
C GLU A 17 -7.85 1.30 -13.11
N TYR A 18 -8.03 2.28 -12.21
CA TYR A 18 -7.41 3.59 -12.33
C TYR A 18 -5.88 3.50 -12.15
N PHE A 19 -5.39 2.78 -11.14
CA PHE A 19 -3.96 2.60 -10.93
C PHE A 19 -3.31 1.90 -12.13
N GLU A 20 -3.86 0.79 -12.62
CA GLU A 20 -3.32 0.05 -13.77
C GLU A 20 -3.31 0.89 -15.05
N ARG A 21 -4.35 1.72 -15.27
CA ARG A 21 -4.41 2.61 -16.44
C ARG A 21 -3.25 3.60 -16.48
N TYR A 22 -2.81 4.11 -15.32
CA TYR A 22 -1.75 5.12 -15.23
C TYR A 22 -0.37 4.56 -14.85
N ALA A 23 -0.31 3.35 -14.30
CA ALA A 23 0.93 2.66 -13.89
C ALA A 23 1.88 2.38 -15.06
N SER A 24 1.36 2.27 -16.29
CA SER A 24 2.12 1.92 -17.50
C SER A 24 3.29 2.86 -17.86
N ARG A 25 3.44 3.99 -17.16
CA ARG A 25 4.47 5.00 -17.42
C ARG A 25 5.67 4.91 -16.47
N GLU A 26 5.60 4.11 -15.41
CA GLU A 26 6.58 4.09 -14.33
C GLU A 26 6.97 2.64 -13.97
N ASP A 27 8.18 2.44 -13.42
CA ASP A 27 8.66 1.15 -12.90
C ASP A 27 8.02 0.81 -11.52
N LEU A 28 6.70 0.98 -11.40
CA LEU A 28 5.92 0.72 -10.18
C LEU A 28 5.17 -0.61 -10.28
N HIS A 29 5.27 -1.43 -9.24
CA HIS A 29 4.49 -2.66 -9.10
C HIS A 29 3.51 -2.55 -7.94
N PHE A 30 2.22 -2.47 -8.27
CA PHE A 30 1.15 -2.33 -7.30
C PHE A 30 0.67 -3.70 -6.81
N THR A 31 0.55 -3.84 -5.49
CA THR A 31 -0.17 -4.94 -4.84
C THR A 31 -1.33 -4.35 -4.06
N TYR A 32 -2.52 -4.88 -4.29
CA TYR A 32 -3.76 -4.34 -3.75
C TYR A 32 -4.27 -5.22 -2.61
N PHE A 33 -4.58 -4.59 -1.48
CA PHE A 33 -5.19 -5.20 -0.31
C PHE A 33 -6.59 -4.59 -0.13
N ASP A 34 -7.59 -5.45 0.02
CA ASP A 34 -8.96 -5.07 0.34
C ASP A 34 -9.12 -4.66 1.81
N SER A 35 -8.23 -5.17 2.66
CA SER A 35 -8.19 -4.93 4.09
C SER A 35 -7.75 -3.49 4.39
N PRO A 36 -8.35 -2.82 5.39
CA PRO A 36 -7.91 -1.50 5.82
C PRO A 36 -6.57 -1.58 6.52
N LEU A 37 -5.75 -0.54 6.35
CA LEU A 37 -4.49 -0.41 7.08
C LEU A 37 -4.77 0.02 8.52
N ASN A 38 -4.20 -0.73 9.46
CA ASN A 38 -4.14 -0.44 10.88
C ASN A 38 -3.00 -1.28 11.48
N LYS A 39 -2.78 -1.19 12.79
CA LYS A 39 -1.74 -1.97 13.47
C LYS A 39 -1.80 -3.49 13.26
N ASP A 40 -2.98 -4.07 13.09
CA ASP A 40 -3.14 -5.51 12.93
C ASP A 40 -2.79 -5.96 11.50
N THR A 41 -2.97 -5.06 10.52
CA THR A 41 -2.71 -5.32 9.10
C THR A 41 -1.42 -4.69 8.58
N ALA A 42 -0.72 -3.88 9.38
CA ALA A 42 0.53 -3.21 9.03
C ALA A 42 1.62 -4.18 8.53
N ASN A 43 1.63 -5.41 9.05
CA ASN A 43 2.57 -6.46 8.63
C ASN A 43 2.41 -6.88 7.15
N LEU A 44 1.24 -6.66 6.54
CA LEU A 44 1.02 -6.93 5.12
C LEU A 44 1.86 -6.03 4.21
N ALA A 45 2.29 -4.87 4.73
CA ALA A 45 3.16 -3.94 4.02
C ALA A 45 4.65 -4.33 4.07
N SER A 46 5.01 -5.44 4.72
CA SER A 46 6.42 -5.85 4.81
C SER A 46 7.02 -6.14 3.44
N GLY A 47 8.19 -5.55 3.16
CA GLY A 47 8.89 -5.72 1.88
C GLY A 47 8.33 -4.87 0.73
N PHE A 48 7.45 -3.90 1.04
CA PHE A 48 7.03 -2.85 0.13
C PHE A 48 7.76 -1.54 0.46
N GLU A 49 8.19 -0.82 -0.57
CA GLU A 49 8.88 0.47 -0.41
C GLU A 49 7.91 1.63 -0.21
N VAL A 50 6.70 1.50 -0.75
CA VAL A 50 5.68 2.54 -0.73
C VAL A 50 4.35 1.96 -0.27
N ILE A 51 3.65 2.71 0.58
CA ILE A 51 2.35 2.32 1.10
C ILE A 51 1.35 3.43 0.74
N CYS A 52 0.29 3.05 0.04
CA CYS A 52 -0.83 3.91 -0.32
C CYS A 52 -2.04 3.54 0.54
N VAL A 53 -2.60 4.55 1.19
CA VAL A 53 -3.68 4.44 2.19
C VAL A 53 -4.87 5.30 1.77
N PHE A 54 -6.06 4.94 2.24
CA PHE A 54 -7.30 5.69 2.06
C PHE A 54 -7.77 6.34 3.36
N VAL A 55 -8.74 7.25 3.24
CA VAL A 55 -9.29 8.03 4.37
C VAL A 55 -9.87 7.20 5.51
N ASN A 56 -10.21 5.93 5.27
CA ASN A 56 -10.75 5.03 6.29
C ASN A 56 -9.66 4.21 6.99
N ASP A 57 -8.41 4.29 6.55
CA ASP A 57 -7.29 3.61 7.17
C ASP A 57 -6.87 4.34 8.45
N THR A 58 -6.34 3.58 9.40
CA THR A 58 -5.80 4.11 10.66
C THR A 58 -4.29 4.17 10.56
N VAL A 59 -3.76 5.38 10.35
CA VAL A 59 -2.31 5.65 10.27
C VAL A 59 -1.88 6.41 11.53
N ASP A 60 -2.05 5.76 12.67
CA ASP A 60 -1.65 6.29 13.97
C ASP A 60 -0.19 5.96 14.28
N ARG A 61 0.29 6.41 15.45
CA ARG A 61 1.69 6.18 15.87
C ARG A 61 2.06 4.70 15.86
N GLU A 62 1.20 3.84 16.43
CA GLU A 62 1.47 2.40 16.53
C GLU A 62 1.59 1.77 15.14
N THR A 63 0.70 2.16 14.22
CA THR A 63 0.74 1.71 12.83
C THR A 63 2.02 2.21 12.13
N ILE A 64 2.38 3.49 12.26
CA ILE A 64 3.60 4.05 11.66
C ILE A 64 4.86 3.38 12.18
N ASP A 65 4.94 3.14 13.50
CA ASP A 65 6.09 2.49 14.13
C ASP A 65 6.26 1.05 13.59
N LEU A 66 5.15 0.32 13.39
CA LEU A 66 5.17 -1.00 12.75
C LEU A 66 5.62 -0.94 11.29
N LEU A 67 5.11 0.03 10.51
CA LEU A 67 5.54 0.20 9.13
C LEU A 67 7.03 0.52 9.02
N ALA A 68 7.55 1.38 9.89
CA ALA A 68 8.98 1.72 9.94
C ALA A 68 9.87 0.55 10.38
N ALA A 69 9.34 -0.37 11.18
CA ALA A 69 10.07 -1.57 11.59
C ALA A 69 10.11 -2.67 10.50
N HIS A 70 9.18 -2.63 9.54
CA HIS A 70 8.98 -3.69 8.55
C HIS A 70 9.20 -3.26 7.08
N GLY A 71 9.49 -1.97 6.84
CA GLY A 71 9.81 -1.36 5.54
C GLY A 71 11.31 -1.20 5.29
#